data_AF-D6SU33-F1
#
_entry.id   AF-D6SU33-F1
#
_cell.length_a   1.000
_cell.length_b   1.000
_cell.length_c   1.000
_cell.angle_alpha   90.00
_cell.angle_beta   90.00
_cell.angle_gamma   90.00
#
_symmetry.space_group_name_H-M   'P 1'
#
loop_
_entity.id
_entity.type
_entity.pdbx_description
1 polymer ?
#
loop_
_entity_poly.entity_id
_entity_poly.type
_entity_poly.pdbx_seq_one_letter_code
_entity_poly.pdbx_strand_id
1 'polypeptide(L)'
;MGQETIPHQSRMDAARKLVVDSAFVPCPAEDGDEIYPNGIFHFNITKMLEHINQNPGQYLLEEIPLENLSLFSSSLNEDYVSIADITQPLILAEISPGRYVVIDGHHRLERASRMRVKAVPAYRLHVHQHIPFLTEKRAYLAYVEYWNSKLD
;
A
#
# COMPACT_ATOMS: atom_id res chain seq x y z
N MET A 1 -11.35 23.58 -32.76
CA MET A 1 -10.99 22.24 -33.25
C MET A 1 -9.49 22.09 -33.11
N GLY A 2 -9.04 21.07 -32.40
CA GLY A 2 -7.65 20.89 -32.00
C GLY A 2 -7.59 20.45 -30.56
N GLN A 3 -8.08 19.24 -30.28
CA GLN A 3 -7.81 18.57 -29.02
C GLN A 3 -6.32 18.22 -29.06
N GLU A 4 -5.52 18.90 -28.25
CA GLU A 4 -4.20 18.42 -27.90
C GLU A 4 -4.40 17.16 -27.05
N THR A 5 -4.44 16.03 -27.73
CA THR A 5 -4.26 14.73 -27.10
C THR A 5 -2.84 14.71 -26.57
N ILE A 6 -2.71 15.00 -25.27
CA ILE A 6 -1.52 14.67 -24.49
C ILE A 6 -1.23 13.20 -24.80
N PRO A 7 -0.04 12.86 -25.35
CA PRO A 7 0.27 11.49 -25.68
C PRO A 7 0.12 10.61 -24.44
N HIS A 8 -0.36 9.38 -24.64
CA HIS A 8 -0.45 8.30 -23.66
C HIS A 8 0.97 7.80 -23.24
N GLN A 9 1.88 8.73 -22.99
CA GLN A 9 3.31 8.58 -22.78
C GLN A 9 3.69 9.18 -21.42
N SER A 10 2.90 8.91 -20.37
CA SER A 10 3.30 9.22 -18.98
C SER A 10 2.49 8.43 -17.94
N ARG A 11 2.29 7.12 -18.16
CA ARG A 11 1.62 6.23 -17.19
C ARG A 11 2.25 4.84 -17.07
N MET A 12 3.51 4.73 -17.47
CA MET A 12 4.40 3.62 -17.17
C MET A 12 5.77 4.24 -16.97
N ASP A 13 6.09 4.66 -15.75
CA ASP A 13 7.47 4.43 -15.31
C ASP A 13 7.63 2.92 -15.47
N ALA A 14 8.34 2.51 -16.53
CA ALA A 14 8.59 1.11 -16.81
C ALA A 14 9.09 0.50 -15.51
N ALA A 15 8.25 -0.33 -14.88
CA ALA A 15 8.52 -0.81 -13.56
C ALA A 15 9.91 -1.44 -13.58
N ARG A 16 10.82 -0.89 -12.77
CA ARG A 16 12.24 -1.21 -12.87
C ARG A 16 12.52 -2.42 -12.01
N LYS A 17 13.50 -3.22 -12.44
CA LYS A 17 14.04 -4.29 -11.60
C LYS A 17 14.60 -3.67 -10.33
N LEU A 18 14.28 -4.30 -9.20
CA LEU A 18 14.87 -3.98 -7.91
C LEU A 18 16.27 -4.58 -7.85
N VAL A 19 17.21 -3.80 -7.31
CA VAL A 19 18.55 -4.27 -6.98
C VAL A 19 18.60 -4.54 -5.49
N VAL A 20 19.15 -5.70 -5.11
CA VAL A 20 19.34 -6.03 -3.69
C VAL A 20 20.30 -5.01 -3.06
N ASP A 21 19.82 -4.33 -2.03
CA ASP A 21 20.64 -3.53 -1.14
C ASP A 21 21.29 -4.44 -0.09
N SER A 22 22.60 -4.63 -0.21
CA SER A 22 23.38 -5.41 0.74
C SER A 22 23.37 -4.83 2.16
N ALA A 23 23.11 -3.53 2.30
CA ALA A 23 23.02 -2.79 3.55
C ALA A 23 21.59 -2.72 4.12
N PHE A 24 20.62 -3.37 3.49
CA PHE A 24 19.24 -3.39 3.99
C PHE A 24 19.18 -3.86 5.46
N VAL A 25 18.60 -3.01 6.30
CA VAL A 25 18.28 -3.30 7.70
C VAL A 25 16.77 -3.48 7.78
N PRO A 26 16.27 -4.64 8.25
CA PRO A 26 14.85 -4.86 8.43
C PRO A 26 14.24 -3.83 9.38
N CYS A 27 13.02 -3.40 9.09
CA CYS A 27 12.27 -2.55 9.99
C CYS A 27 12.09 -3.27 11.33
N PRO A 28 12.44 -2.66 12.47
CA PRO A 28 12.16 -3.27 13.76
C PRO A 28 10.66 -3.47 13.92
N ALA A 29 10.28 -4.52 14.64
CA ALA A 29 8.92 -4.77 15.09
C ALA A 29 8.95 -4.82 16.62
N GLU A 30 8.27 -3.87 17.25
CA GLU A 30 8.16 -3.74 18.69
C GLU A 30 6.83 -4.33 19.18
N ASP A 31 6.75 -4.68 20.47
CA ASP A 31 5.51 -5.16 21.06
C ASP A 31 4.43 -4.08 20.94
N GLY A 32 3.32 -4.43 20.28
CA GLY A 32 2.21 -3.53 20.01
C GLY A 32 2.23 -2.88 18.63
N ASP A 33 3.27 -3.06 17.83
CA ASP A 33 3.26 -2.64 16.43
C ASP A 33 2.20 -3.41 15.63
N GLU A 34 1.49 -2.72 14.75
CA GLU A 34 0.59 -3.33 13.79
C GLU A 34 1.41 -3.87 12.63
N ILE A 35 1.36 -5.20 12.43
CA ILE A 35 2.05 -5.89 11.35
C ILE A 35 1.02 -6.45 10.37
N TYR A 36 1.13 -6.06 9.10
CA TYR A 36 0.31 -6.64 8.04
C TYR A 36 1.04 -7.80 7.35
N PRO A 37 0.50 -9.03 7.40
CA PRO A 37 1.07 -10.16 6.68
C PRO A 37 0.50 -10.32 5.27
N ASN A 38 1.40 -10.42 4.28
CA ASN A 38 1.08 -10.87 2.93
C ASN A 38 1.97 -12.07 2.56
N GLY A 39 1.55 -13.27 2.97
CA GLY A 39 2.40 -14.45 2.93
C GLY A 39 3.61 -14.28 3.85
N ILE A 40 4.82 -14.41 3.32
CA ILE A 40 6.07 -14.19 4.07
C ILE A 40 6.47 -12.71 4.18
N PHE A 41 5.73 -11.81 3.52
CA PHE A 41 6.02 -10.38 3.51
C PHE A 41 5.26 -9.71 4.66
N HIS A 42 5.95 -9.49 5.77
CA HIS A 42 5.43 -8.81 6.94
C HIS A 42 5.83 -7.33 6.90
N PHE A 43 4.84 -6.44 6.82
CA PHE A 43 5.05 -5.00 6.80
C PHE A 43 4.70 -4.39 8.16
N ASN A 44 5.58 -3.55 8.70
CA ASN A 44 5.28 -2.77 9.89
C ASN A 44 4.45 -1.54 9.52
N ILE A 45 3.14 -1.60 9.79
CA ILE A 45 2.18 -0.54 9.48
C ILE A 45 2.35 0.65 10.43
N THR A 46 2.63 0.40 11.72
CA THR A 46 2.87 1.46 12.70
C THR A 46 4.02 2.37 12.26
N LYS A 47 5.19 1.78 11.98
CA LYS A 47 6.37 2.56 11.54
C LYS A 47 6.14 3.23 10.18
N MET A 48 5.36 2.60 9.30
CA MET A 48 4.99 3.20 8.01
C MET A 48 4.13 4.45 8.18
N LEU A 49 3.11 4.40 9.03
CA LEU A 49 2.26 5.55 9.36
C LEU A 49 3.07 6.67 10.04
N GLU A 50 3.95 6.33 10.99
CA GLU A 50 4.87 7.28 11.61
C GLU A 50 5.72 8.01 10.56
N HIS A 51 6.30 7.27 9.62
CA HIS A 51 7.14 7.85 8.57
C HIS A 51 6.33 8.73 7.60
N ILE A 52 5.12 8.31 7.21
CA ILE A 52 4.22 9.13 6.38
C ILE A 52 3.90 10.45 7.08
N ASN A 53 3.55 10.40 8.37
CA ASN A 53 3.21 11.58 9.16
C ASN A 53 4.41 12.53 9.36
N GLN A 54 5.62 11.99 9.49
CA GLN A 54 6.85 12.77 9.64
C GLN A 54 7.33 13.38 8.31
N ASN A 55 6.89 12.85 7.16
CA ASN A 55 7.34 13.24 5.84
C ASN A 55 6.18 13.66 4.92
N PRO A 56 5.43 14.72 5.27
CA PRO A 56 4.32 15.18 4.45
C PRO A 56 4.80 15.55 3.04
N GLY A 57 4.04 15.15 2.03
CA GLY A 57 4.33 15.42 0.62
C GLY A 57 5.28 14.43 -0.07
N GLN A 58 5.87 13.46 0.65
CA GLN A 58 6.61 12.36 0.01
C GLN A 58 5.71 11.23 -0.52
N TYR A 59 4.46 11.20 -0.07
CA TYR A 59 3.48 10.18 -0.39
C TYR A 59 2.33 10.79 -1.18
N LEU A 60 1.93 10.12 -2.25
CA LEU A 60 0.76 10.52 -3.01
C LEU A 60 -0.49 10.16 -2.22
N LEU A 61 -1.18 11.19 -1.72
CA LEU A 61 -2.52 11.09 -1.17
C LEU A 61 -3.54 11.39 -2.27
N GLU A 62 -4.41 10.45 -2.56
CA GLU A 62 -5.44 10.60 -3.60
C GLU A 62 -6.77 9.96 -3.19
N GLU A 63 -7.85 10.40 -3.83
CA GLU A 63 -9.18 9.80 -3.71
C GLU A 63 -9.28 8.59 -4.64
N ILE A 64 -9.41 7.39 -4.07
CA ILE A 64 -9.51 6.14 -4.81
C ILE A 64 -10.99 5.72 -4.90
N PRO A 65 -11.54 5.53 -6.12
CA PRO A 65 -12.87 4.96 -6.29
C PRO A 65 -12.99 3.58 -5.63
N LEU A 66 -14.09 3.33 -4.90
CA LEU A 66 -14.28 2.06 -4.18
C LEU A 66 -14.30 0.85 -5.11
N GLU A 67 -14.79 1.02 -6.35
CA GLU A 67 -14.81 -0.03 -7.38
C GLU A 67 -13.42 -0.51 -7.81
N ASN A 68 -12.38 0.30 -7.57
CA ASN A 68 -10.99 -0.05 -7.85
C ASN A 68 -10.32 -0.79 -6.68
N LEU A 69 -11.01 -0.92 -5.54
CA LEU A 69 -10.49 -1.56 -4.34
C LEU A 69 -11.10 -2.95 -4.18
N SER A 70 -10.24 -3.93 -3.88
CA SER A 70 -10.72 -5.25 -3.50
C SER A 70 -11.15 -5.21 -2.04
N LEU A 71 -12.42 -5.56 -1.77
CA LEU A 71 -12.91 -5.72 -0.40
C LEU A 71 -12.23 -6.93 0.24
N PHE A 72 -11.87 -6.79 1.51
CA PHE A 72 -11.28 -7.86 2.29
C PHE A 72 -12.35 -8.92 2.59
N SER A 73 -12.11 -10.17 2.18
CA SER A 73 -13.11 -11.23 2.32
C SER A 73 -13.11 -11.91 3.70
N SER A 74 -12.22 -11.50 4.60
CA SER A 74 -12.15 -12.06 5.95
C SER A 74 -13.20 -11.42 6.86
N SER A 75 -13.71 -12.16 7.84
CA SER A 75 -14.64 -11.63 8.84
C SER A 75 -13.97 -10.53 9.66
N LEU A 76 -14.27 -9.27 9.31
CA LEU A 76 -13.88 -8.11 10.09
C LEU A 76 -14.71 -8.03 11.37
N ASN A 77 -14.17 -7.39 12.39
CA ASN A 77 -14.91 -7.18 13.63
C ASN A 77 -15.93 -6.04 13.41
N GLU A 78 -17.20 -6.38 13.54
CA GLU A 78 -18.34 -5.48 13.31
C GLU A 78 -18.31 -4.21 14.16
N ASP A 79 -17.90 -4.32 15.42
CA ASP A 79 -17.83 -3.16 16.32
C ASP A 79 -16.81 -2.16 15.79
N TYR A 80 -15.64 -2.63 15.35
CA TYR A 80 -14.61 -1.77 14.76
C TYR A 80 -15.03 -1.19 13.40
N VAL A 81 -15.71 -1.96 12.55
CA VAL A 81 -16.26 -1.42 11.29
C VAL A 81 -17.21 -0.26 11.57
N SER A 82 -18.10 -0.38 12.56
CA SER A 82 -19.13 0.63 12.83
C SER A 82 -18.58 1.99 13.26
N ILE A 83 -17.41 2.02 13.93
CA ILE A 83 -16.77 3.23 14.46
C ILE A 83 -15.60 3.75 13.61
N ALA A 84 -15.12 2.99 12.64
CA ALA A 84 -13.95 3.32 11.83
C ALA A 84 -14.09 4.67 11.09
N ASP A 85 -13.18 5.61 11.27
CA ASP A 85 -13.23 6.91 10.60
C ASP A 85 -12.86 6.80 9.11
N ILE A 86 -13.83 6.92 8.20
CA ILE A 86 -13.62 6.80 6.74
C ILE A 86 -12.86 7.99 6.14
N THR A 87 -12.64 9.07 6.90
CA THR A 87 -11.86 10.22 6.44
C THR A 87 -10.36 10.01 6.63
N GLN A 88 -9.96 9.03 7.44
CA GLN A 88 -8.56 8.63 7.58
C GLN A 88 -8.12 7.83 6.35
N PRO A 89 -6.99 8.19 5.71
CA PRO A 89 -6.52 7.52 4.52
C PRO A 89 -6.31 6.01 4.71
N LEU A 90 -6.59 5.23 3.68
CA LEU A 90 -6.10 3.84 3.56
C LEU A 90 -4.61 3.85 3.19
N ILE A 91 -3.95 2.69 3.29
CA ILE A 91 -2.63 2.48 2.69
C ILE A 91 -2.73 1.40 1.61
N LEU A 92 -2.38 1.77 0.38
CA LEU A 92 -2.22 0.85 -0.74
C LEU A 92 -0.73 0.63 -1.01
N ALA A 93 -0.31 -0.63 -1.03
CA ALA A 93 1.06 -1.01 -1.42
C ALA A 93 1.07 -1.65 -2.81
N GLU A 94 1.97 -1.17 -3.67
CA GLU A 94 2.25 -1.78 -4.97
C GLU A 94 2.98 -3.12 -4.79
N ILE A 95 2.24 -4.24 -4.82
CA ILE A 95 2.83 -5.56 -4.57
C ILE A 95 3.52 -6.18 -5.79
N SER A 96 3.10 -5.75 -6.97
CA SER A 96 3.75 -6.06 -8.25
C SER A 96 3.47 -4.90 -9.19
N PRO A 97 4.21 -4.74 -10.29
CA PRO A 97 4.05 -3.62 -11.22
C PRO A 97 2.58 -3.30 -11.55
N GLY A 98 2.11 -2.12 -11.15
CA GLY A 98 0.74 -1.65 -11.40
C GLY A 98 -0.36 -2.30 -10.55
N ARG A 99 -0.04 -3.27 -9.69
CA ARG A 99 -1.00 -3.98 -8.84
C ARG A 99 -0.85 -3.56 -7.38
N TYR A 100 -1.93 -3.02 -6.83
CA TYR A 100 -1.97 -2.48 -5.48
C TYR A 100 -2.93 -3.29 -4.63
N VAL A 101 -2.56 -3.47 -3.36
CA VAL A 101 -3.44 -4.07 -2.35
C VAL A 101 -3.52 -3.16 -1.14
N VAL A 102 -4.66 -3.21 -0.45
CA VAL A 102 -4.84 -2.51 0.82
C VAL A 102 -4.05 -3.28 1.88
N ILE A 103 -3.15 -2.57 2.57
CA ILE A 103 -2.36 -3.13 3.68
C ILE A 103 -2.73 -2.52 5.03
N ASP A 104 -3.42 -1.37 5.01
CA ASP A 104 -4.04 -0.77 6.20
C ASP A 104 -5.39 -0.13 5.84
N GLY A 105 -6.32 -0.20 6.80
CA GLY A 105 -7.64 0.44 6.71
C GLY A 105 -8.78 -0.45 6.22
N HIS A 106 -8.66 -1.78 6.32
CA HIS A 106 -9.72 -2.72 5.92
C HIS A 106 -11.08 -2.42 6.58
N HIS A 107 -11.11 -2.08 7.88
CA HIS A 107 -12.34 -1.67 8.56
C HIS A 107 -12.94 -0.37 7.99
N ARG A 108 -12.09 0.59 7.63
CA ARG A 108 -12.50 1.86 7.01
C ARG A 108 -13.08 1.63 5.62
N LEU A 109 -12.43 0.79 4.81
CA LEU A 109 -12.91 0.40 3.49
C LEU A 109 -14.26 -0.32 3.56
N GLU A 110 -14.42 -1.26 4.49
CA GLU A 110 -15.69 -1.97 4.69
C GLU A 110 -16.80 -1.00 5.12
N ARG A 111 -16.52 -0.09 6.06
CA ARG A 111 -17.49 0.94 6.47
C ARG A 111 -17.88 1.84 5.30
N ALA A 112 -16.90 2.30 4.52
CA ALA A 112 -17.11 3.11 3.34
C ALA A 112 -18.02 2.41 2.30
N SER A 113 -17.79 1.11 2.08
CA SER A 113 -18.63 0.27 1.21
C SER A 113 -20.07 0.21 1.71
N ARG A 114 -20.29 -0.03 3.01
CA ARG A 114 -21.63 -0.06 3.62
C ARG A 114 -22.35 1.28 3.55
N MET A 115 -21.60 2.38 3.68
CA MET A 115 -22.11 3.74 3.53
C MET A 115 -22.34 4.15 2.07
N ARG A 116 -21.95 3.30 1.10
CA ARG A 116 -22.07 3.54 -0.34
C ARG A 116 -21.40 4.84 -0.79
N VAL A 117 -20.28 5.20 -0.15
CA VAL A 117 -19.45 6.31 -0.65
C VAL A 117 -18.79 5.91 -1.96
N LYS A 118 -18.45 6.90 -2.80
CA LYS A 118 -17.91 6.63 -4.14
C LYS A 118 -16.39 6.45 -4.14
N ALA A 119 -15.71 7.13 -3.24
CA ALA A 119 -14.26 7.12 -3.11
C ALA A 119 -13.85 7.25 -1.64
N VAL A 120 -12.61 6.89 -1.36
CA VAL A 120 -11.93 7.05 -0.06
C VAL A 120 -10.55 7.65 -0.26
N PRO A 121 -10.05 8.45 0.69
CA PRO A 121 -8.67 8.90 0.67
C PRO A 121 -7.74 7.71 0.89
N ALA A 122 -6.62 7.68 0.16
CA ALA A 122 -5.59 6.68 0.38
C ALA A 122 -4.18 7.17 0.01
N TYR A 123 -3.19 6.69 0.76
CA TYR A 123 -1.79 6.78 0.36
C TYR A 123 -1.46 5.64 -0.59
N ARG A 124 -0.95 6.00 -1.76
CA ARG A 124 -0.49 5.04 -2.76
C ARG A 124 1.02 4.92 -2.71
N LEU A 125 1.51 3.82 -2.16
CA LEU A 125 2.92 3.55 -1.98
C LEU A 125 3.46 2.70 -3.13
N HIS A 126 4.43 3.26 -3.84
CA HIS A 126 5.26 2.51 -4.77
C HIS A 126 6.19 1.55 -4.03
N VAL A 127 6.75 0.61 -4.78
CA VAL A 127 7.59 -0.46 -4.21
C VAL A 127 8.74 0.03 -3.33
N HIS A 128 9.42 1.12 -3.71
CA HIS A 128 10.53 1.69 -2.93
C HIS A 128 10.05 2.37 -1.63
N GLN A 129 8.78 2.75 -1.55
CA GLN A 129 8.20 3.44 -0.41
C GLN A 129 7.69 2.50 0.68
N HIS A 130 7.37 1.24 0.35
CA HIS A 130 6.88 0.27 1.35
C HIS A 130 7.89 -0.83 1.71
N ILE A 131 8.83 -1.18 0.81
CA ILE A 131 9.85 -2.21 1.07
C ILE A 131 10.71 -1.93 2.33
N PRO A 132 11.08 -0.68 2.65
CA PRO A 132 11.83 -0.38 3.88
C PRO A 132 11.12 -0.85 5.17
N PHE A 133 9.80 -1.05 5.12
CA PHE A 133 8.99 -1.47 6.27
C PHE A 133 8.86 -2.99 6.41
N LEU A 134 9.57 -3.77 5.60
CA LEU A 134 9.67 -5.22 5.77
C LEU A 134 10.44 -5.56 7.05
N THR A 135 9.87 -6.41 7.90
CA THR A 135 10.42 -6.72 9.22
C THR A 135 11.49 -7.79 9.23
N GLU A 136 11.69 -8.47 8.10
CA GLU A 136 12.63 -9.60 8.00
C GLU A 136 13.52 -9.51 6.74
N LYS A 137 14.82 -9.74 6.90
CA LYS A 137 15.78 -9.71 5.78
C LYS A 137 15.46 -10.76 4.72
N ARG A 138 15.01 -11.96 5.14
CA ARG A 138 14.60 -13.01 4.19
C ARG A 138 13.39 -12.58 3.36
N ALA A 139 12.44 -11.87 3.96
CA ALA A 139 11.26 -11.36 3.28
C ALA A 139 11.66 -10.30 2.25
N TYR A 140 12.58 -9.39 2.62
CA TYR A 140 13.16 -8.41 1.68
C TYR A 140 13.79 -9.06 0.45
N LEU A 141 14.68 -10.04 0.65
CA LEU A 141 15.35 -10.73 -0.46
C LEU A 141 14.34 -11.45 -1.37
N ALA A 142 13.40 -12.16 -0.77
CA ALA A 142 12.33 -12.83 -1.51
C ALA A 142 11.40 -11.84 -2.23
N TYR A 143 11.21 -10.64 -1.68
CA TYR A 143 10.41 -9.59 -2.30
C TYR A 143 11.08 -9.07 -3.57
N VAL A 144 12.39 -8.80 -3.51
CA VAL A 144 13.18 -8.37 -4.67
C VAL A 144 13.12 -9.40 -5.80
N GLU A 145 13.30 -10.68 -5.47
CA GLU A 145 13.16 -11.78 -6.42
C GLU A 145 11.73 -11.87 -6.99
N TYR A 146 10.72 -11.83 -6.11
CA TYR A 146 9.31 -11.88 -6.50
C TYR A 146 8.96 -10.74 -7.46
N TRP A 147 9.29 -9.49 -7.11
CA TRP A 147 9.03 -8.33 -7.95
C TRP A 147 9.67 -8.47 -9.33
N ASN A 148 10.95 -8.83 -9.36
CA ASN A 148 11.71 -8.98 -10.62
C ASN A 148 11.11 -10.09 -11.49
N SER A 149 10.59 -11.16 -10.90
CA SER A 149 9.89 -12.23 -11.63
C SER A 149 8.57 -11.80 -12.27
N LYS A 150 8.02 -10.62 -11.91
CA LYS A 150 6.80 -10.05 -12.51
C LYS A 150 7.09 -9.06 -13.63
N LEU A 151 8.35 -8.77 -13.89
CA LEU A 151 8.80 -7.88 -14.96
C LEU A 151 9.28 -8.64 -16.21
N ASP A 152 9.55 -9.93 -16.05
CA ASP A 152 10.00 -10.84 -17.10
C ASP A 152 8.82 -11.49 -17.85
#